data_AF-A0A6N9U5W6-F1
#
_entry.id   AF-A0A6N9U5W6-F1
#
_cell.length_a   1.000
_cell.length_b   1.000
_cell.length_c   1.000
_cell.angle_alpha   90.00
_cell.angle_beta   90.00
_cell.angle_gamma   90.00
#
_symmetry.space_group_name_H-M   'P 1'
#
loop_
_entity.id
_entity.type
_entity.pdbx_description
1 polymer ?
#
loop_
_entity_poly.entity_id
_entity_poly.type
_entity_poly.pdbx_seq_one_letter_code
_entity_poly.pdbx_strand_id
1 'polypeptide(L)'
;MPEDQTEYDYFSPYPNEGPDHSPDCTRCAEARPELEKIRDFALAQKERFADQALHPYVAGKTSLHRSNCSTMEDLAQQGRPLSWDEETELPADVFEGELLGFAHAGVLSAYRPNFTVMTAQEAAGWVRARTGPRGGTRFRLCKVCSPGLPAEGA
;
A
#
# COMPACT_ATOMS: atom_id res chain seq x y z
N MET A 1 -44.38 12.07 -4.38
CA MET A 1 -42.98 12.50 -4.58
C MET A 1 -42.73 13.61 -3.59
N PRO A 2 -41.76 13.48 -2.68
CA PRO A 2 -40.42 12.93 -2.90
C PRO A 2 -40.22 11.61 -2.11
N GLU A 3 -39.53 10.57 -2.58
CA GLU A 3 -38.12 10.44 -3.00
C GLU A 3 -37.13 10.89 -1.93
N ASP A 4 -37.09 10.09 -0.87
CA ASP A 4 -36.02 10.02 0.13
C ASP A 4 -34.80 9.37 -0.54
N GLN A 5 -34.05 10.19 -1.29
CA GLN A 5 -32.71 9.85 -1.73
C GLN A 5 -31.77 10.18 -0.56
N THR A 6 -31.58 9.22 0.35
CA THR A 6 -30.39 9.20 1.20
C THR A 6 -29.20 8.94 0.28
N GLU A 7 -28.72 10.00 -0.36
CA GLU A 7 -27.40 10.07 -0.95
C GLU A 7 -26.43 9.70 0.17
N TYR A 8 -25.89 8.48 0.07
CA TYR A 8 -24.77 8.06 0.93
C TYR A 8 -23.63 9.01 0.58
N ASP A 9 -23.49 10.02 1.42
CA ASP A 9 -22.49 11.07 1.33
C ASP A 9 -21.11 10.41 1.55
N TYR A 10 -20.58 9.85 0.46
CA TYR A 10 -19.23 9.27 0.37
C TYR A 10 -18.15 10.33 0.62
N PHE A 11 -18.56 11.60 0.71
CA PHE A 11 -17.78 12.78 1.08
C PHE A 11 -18.10 13.31 2.48
N SER A 12 -18.72 12.52 3.37
CA SER A 12 -18.72 12.87 4.80
C SER A 12 -17.27 13.13 5.20
N PRO A 13 -16.91 14.34 5.66
CA PRO A 13 -15.56 14.62 6.11
C PRO A 13 -15.21 13.54 7.13
N TYR A 14 -14.09 12.86 6.89
CA TYR A 14 -13.48 11.99 7.90
C TYR A 14 -13.58 12.71 9.25
N PRO A 15 -13.91 12.03 10.36
CA PRO A 15 -14.12 12.67 11.66
C PRO A 15 -12.78 13.12 12.25
N ASN A 16 -12.13 14.06 11.55
CA ASN A 16 -10.98 14.80 11.99
C ASN A 16 -11.41 15.97 12.89
N GLU A 17 -12.73 16.18 13.04
CA GLU A 17 -13.36 17.21 13.88
C GLU A 17 -14.12 16.62 15.08
N GLY A 18 -13.72 15.43 15.55
CA GLY A 18 -14.16 14.91 16.84
C GLY A 18 -13.39 15.56 18.00
N PRO A 19 -13.98 15.72 19.19
CA PRO A 19 -13.38 16.42 20.35
C PRO A 19 -12.13 15.75 20.97
N ASP A 20 -11.54 14.75 20.32
CA ASP A 20 -10.44 13.93 20.84
C ASP A 20 -9.07 14.23 20.20
N HIS A 21 -8.97 15.20 19.27
CA HIS A 21 -7.66 15.65 18.75
C HIS A 21 -6.95 16.56 19.76
N SER A 22 -6.51 15.98 20.87
CA SER A 22 -5.55 16.60 21.77
C SER A 22 -4.14 16.34 21.24
N PRO A 23 -3.23 17.34 21.22
CA PRO A 23 -1.81 17.10 20.93
C PRO A 23 -1.18 16.08 21.90
N ASP A 24 -1.83 15.80 23.03
CA ASP A 24 -1.44 14.81 24.03
C ASP A 24 -2.18 13.46 23.88
N CYS A 25 -2.80 13.17 22.74
CA CYS A 25 -3.49 11.90 22.52
C CYS A 25 -2.50 10.72 22.60
N THR A 26 -2.62 9.91 23.66
CA THR A 26 -1.74 8.75 23.89
C THR A 26 -1.84 7.73 22.75
N ARG A 27 -3.02 7.51 22.17
CA ARG A 27 -3.19 6.59 21.04
C ARG A 27 -2.41 7.03 19.80
N CYS A 28 -2.46 8.33 19.48
CA CYS A 28 -1.67 8.89 18.39
C CYS A 28 -0.17 8.80 18.68
N ALA A 29 0.26 9.10 19.93
CA ALA A 29 1.66 8.98 20.33
C ALA A 29 2.19 7.53 20.22
N GLU A 30 1.39 6.54 20.65
CA GLU A 30 1.73 5.12 20.57
C GLU A 30 1.71 4.59 19.12
N ALA A 31 0.81 5.09 18.27
CA ALA A 31 0.68 4.66 16.88
C ALA A 31 1.72 5.29 15.94
N ARG A 32 2.26 6.47 16.30
CA ARG A 32 3.18 7.25 15.44
C ARG A 32 4.39 6.45 14.96
N PRO A 33 5.14 5.71 15.80
CA PRO A 33 6.31 4.96 15.33
C PRO A 33 5.97 3.86 14.32
N GLU A 34 4.77 3.27 14.41
CA GLU A 34 4.34 2.26 13.45
C GLU A 34 3.89 2.89 12.13
N LEU A 35 3.19 4.04 12.20
CA LEU A 35 2.85 4.80 11.01
C LEU A 35 4.08 5.29 10.25
N GLU A 36 5.12 5.74 10.95
CA GLU A 36 6.40 6.14 10.35
C GLU A 36 7.01 5.00 9.54
N LYS A 37 7.05 3.78 10.10
CA LYS A 37 7.55 2.60 9.34
C LYS A 37 6.69 2.30 8.12
N ILE A 38 5.36 2.41 8.24
CA ILE A 38 4.44 2.18 7.13
C ILE A 38 4.66 3.21 6.03
N ARG A 39 4.78 4.49 6.38
CA ARG A 39 5.12 5.58 5.46
C ARG A 39 6.45 5.32 4.76
N ASP A 40 7.50 5.07 5.53
CA ASP A 40 8.85 4.91 4.99
C ASP A 40 8.92 3.68 4.06
N PHE A 41 8.22 2.59 4.43
CA PHE A 41 8.06 1.43 3.57
C PHE A 41 7.32 1.78 2.27
N ALA A 42 6.20 2.51 2.35
CA ALA A 42 5.41 2.90 1.19
C ALA A 42 6.22 3.77 0.21
N LEU A 43 6.95 4.76 0.72
CA LEU A 43 7.82 5.62 -0.08
C LEU A 43 8.95 4.82 -0.75
N ALA A 44 9.60 3.92 -0.01
CA ALA A 44 10.60 3.03 -0.59
C ALA A 44 10.02 2.12 -1.69
N GLN A 45 8.79 1.61 -1.52
CA GLN A 45 8.14 0.83 -2.58
C GLN A 45 7.85 1.68 -3.83
N LYS A 46 7.42 2.95 -3.66
CA LYS A 46 7.20 3.89 -4.77
C LYS A 46 8.49 4.14 -5.55
N GLU A 47 9.59 4.43 -4.86
CA GLU A 47 10.90 4.63 -5.49
C GLU A 47 11.38 3.38 -6.24
N ARG A 48 11.26 2.20 -5.61
CA ARG A 48 11.60 0.92 -6.26
C ARG A 48 10.73 0.65 -7.49
N PHE A 49 9.45 1.01 -7.46
CA PHE A 49 8.54 0.82 -8.59
C PHE A 49 8.90 1.71 -9.79
N ALA A 50 9.48 2.89 -9.55
CA ALA A 50 9.97 3.76 -10.61
C ALA A 50 11.16 3.14 -11.36
N ASP A 51 12.00 2.36 -10.68
CA ASP A 51 13.09 1.59 -11.29
C ASP A 51 12.70 0.12 -11.52
N GLN A 52 11.81 -0.10 -12.49
CA GLN A 52 11.34 -1.43 -12.86
C GLN A 52 12.45 -2.33 -13.46
N ALA A 53 13.54 -1.74 -13.96
CA ALA A 53 14.65 -2.48 -14.52
C ALA A 53 15.42 -3.21 -13.42
N LEU A 54 15.69 -2.54 -12.29
CA LEU A 54 16.32 -3.14 -11.13
C LEU A 54 15.33 -3.94 -10.27
N HIS A 55 14.05 -3.58 -10.28
CA HIS A 55 13.01 -4.26 -9.52
C HIS A 55 11.90 -4.81 -10.43
N PRO A 56 12.12 -5.95 -11.11
CA PRO A 56 11.21 -6.43 -12.13
C PRO A 56 9.98 -7.19 -11.60
N TYR A 57 9.89 -7.42 -10.27
CA TYR A 57 8.80 -8.18 -9.67
C TYR A 57 8.02 -7.37 -8.64
N VAL A 58 6.73 -7.66 -8.55
CA VAL A 58 5.85 -7.13 -7.50
C VAL A 58 5.04 -8.25 -6.87
N ALA A 59 5.09 -8.38 -5.55
CA ALA A 59 4.27 -9.31 -4.79
C ALA A 59 3.13 -8.58 -4.09
N GLY A 60 1.90 -8.99 -4.38
CA GLY A 60 0.76 -8.73 -3.49
C GLY A 60 0.69 -9.78 -2.37
N LYS A 61 -0.40 -9.74 -1.60
CA LYS A 61 -0.63 -10.67 -0.47
C LYS A 61 -0.51 -12.15 -0.84
N THR A 62 -1.04 -12.54 -2.00
CA THR A 62 -1.07 -13.95 -2.47
C THR A 62 -0.70 -14.12 -3.95
N SER A 63 -0.22 -13.06 -4.60
CA SER A 63 0.02 -13.05 -6.04
C SER A 63 1.37 -12.43 -6.38
N LEU A 64 2.10 -13.04 -7.31
CA LEU A 64 3.30 -12.47 -7.91
C LEU A 64 2.96 -11.88 -9.28
N HIS A 65 3.51 -10.70 -9.56
CA HIS A 65 3.36 -9.92 -10.79
C HIS A 65 4.74 -9.49 -11.31
N ARG A 66 4.80 -9.08 -12.58
CA ARG A 66 5.89 -8.23 -13.09
C ARG A 66 5.61 -6.76 -12.75
N SER A 67 6.65 -5.96 -12.59
CA SER A 67 6.49 -4.53 -12.30
C SER A 67 5.82 -3.76 -13.44
N ASN A 68 6.04 -4.18 -14.69
CA ASN A 68 5.36 -3.64 -15.88
C ASN A 68 3.98 -4.28 -16.14
N CYS A 69 3.36 -4.90 -15.13
CA CYS A 69 2.01 -5.44 -15.29
C CYS A 69 1.01 -4.29 -15.27
N SER A 70 0.14 -4.20 -16.28
CA SER A 70 -0.88 -3.15 -16.35
C SER A 70 -1.74 -3.05 -15.08
N THR A 71 -2.13 -4.17 -14.46
CA THR A 71 -2.85 -4.15 -13.18
C THR A 71 -2.04 -3.51 -12.05
N MET A 72 -0.71 -3.69 -12.04
CA MET A 72 0.16 -3.08 -11.04
C MET A 72 0.48 -1.63 -11.38
N GLU A 73 0.61 -1.27 -12.65
CA GLU A 73 0.75 0.11 -13.10
C GLU A 73 -0.52 0.89 -12.78
N ASP A 74 -1.69 0.36 -13.14
CA ASP A 74 -2.99 0.88 -12.77
C ASP A 74 -3.10 0.98 -11.25
N LEU A 75 -2.67 -0.01 -10.47
CA LEU A 75 -2.75 0.06 -9.01
C LEU A 75 -1.70 0.99 -8.40
N ALA A 76 -0.57 1.24 -9.05
CA ALA A 76 0.40 2.25 -8.64
C ALA A 76 -0.03 3.67 -9.05
N GLN A 77 -0.87 3.79 -10.07
CA GLN A 77 -1.48 5.05 -10.52
C GLN A 77 -2.79 5.36 -9.78
N GLN A 78 -3.66 4.36 -9.58
CA GLN A 78 -4.95 4.41 -8.87
C GLN A 78 -4.79 4.27 -7.37
N GLY A 79 -3.78 3.52 -6.93
CA GLY A 79 -3.16 3.72 -5.62
C GLY A 79 -2.48 5.06 -5.69
N ARG A 80 -3.30 6.12 -5.67
CA ARG A 80 -2.96 7.52 -5.52
C ARG A 80 -1.65 7.54 -4.76
N PRO A 81 -0.52 7.91 -5.37
CA PRO A 81 0.69 8.06 -4.61
C PRO A 81 0.35 9.18 -3.64
N LEU A 82 -0.05 8.83 -2.41
CA LEU A 82 -0.61 9.80 -1.50
C LEU A 82 -1.98 10.30 -2.03
N SER A 83 -3.08 10.11 -1.31
CA SER A 83 -4.39 10.61 -1.77
C SER A 83 -4.49 12.13 -1.79
N TRP A 84 -3.39 12.78 -1.46
CA TRP A 84 -3.24 14.19 -1.35
C TRP A 84 -2.55 14.76 -2.57
N ASP A 85 -2.96 15.95 -2.95
CA ASP A 85 -2.34 16.68 -4.03
C ASP A 85 -1.05 17.31 -3.50
N GLU A 86 0.11 16.81 -3.96
CA GLU A 86 1.43 17.35 -3.56
C GLU A 86 1.58 18.85 -3.87
N GLU A 87 0.75 19.43 -4.76
CA GLU A 87 0.72 20.87 -5.03
C GLU A 87 -0.09 21.66 -3.99
N THR A 88 -1.04 21.03 -3.28
CA THR A 88 -1.96 21.74 -2.37
C THR A 88 -1.91 21.30 -0.91
N GLU A 89 -1.31 20.14 -0.61
CA GLU A 89 -1.28 19.54 0.73
C GLU A 89 0.16 19.33 1.23
N LEU A 90 0.43 19.80 2.45
CA LEU A 90 1.74 19.64 3.07
C LEU A 90 1.93 18.21 3.57
N PRO A 91 3.10 17.56 3.35
CA PRO A 91 3.35 16.20 3.83
C PRO A 91 3.13 16.00 5.33
N ALA A 92 3.33 17.04 6.13
CA ALA A 92 3.09 17.02 7.57
C ALA A 92 1.61 16.91 7.92
N ASP A 93 0.76 17.70 7.25
CA ASP A 93 -0.69 17.70 7.51
C ASP A 93 -1.30 16.35 7.19
N VAL A 94 -0.81 15.71 6.13
CA VAL A 94 -1.35 14.41 5.76
C VAL A 94 -0.79 13.26 6.59
N PHE A 95 0.44 13.39 7.09
CA PHE A 95 0.92 12.46 8.10
C PHE A 95 0.05 12.51 9.37
N GLU A 96 -0.32 13.70 9.84
CA GLU A 96 -1.20 13.85 11.01
C GLU A 96 -2.63 13.34 10.73
N GLY A 97 -3.18 13.58 9.52
CA GLY A 97 -4.45 13.02 9.10
C GLY A 97 -4.46 11.48 9.05
N GLU A 98 -3.41 10.87 8.49
CA GLU A 98 -3.23 9.42 8.49
C GLU A 98 -3.02 8.88 9.91
N LEU A 99 -2.33 9.62 10.78
CA LEU A 99 -2.13 9.23 12.17
C LEU A 99 -3.44 9.13 12.92
N LEU A 100 -4.34 10.08 12.72
CA LEU A 100 -5.66 10.03 13.32
C LEU A 100 -6.47 8.83 12.81
N GLY A 101 -6.53 8.64 11.48
CA GLY A 101 -7.23 7.51 10.86
C GLY A 101 -6.67 6.15 11.29
N PHE A 102 -5.35 6.03 11.37
CA PHE A 102 -4.66 4.82 11.77
C PHE A 102 -4.88 4.51 13.26
N ALA A 103 -4.68 5.50 14.13
CA ALA A 103 -4.77 5.32 15.58
C ALA A 103 -6.20 5.08 16.08
N HIS A 104 -7.21 5.67 15.42
CA HIS A 104 -8.59 5.62 15.91
C HIS A 104 -9.50 4.68 15.11
N ALA A 105 -9.23 4.46 13.82
CA ALA A 105 -10.07 3.63 12.95
C ALA A 105 -9.32 2.42 12.34
N GLY A 106 -7.99 2.33 12.51
CA GLY A 106 -7.17 1.32 11.83
C GLY A 106 -7.20 1.45 10.31
N VAL A 107 -7.52 2.64 9.80
CA VAL A 107 -7.63 2.94 8.38
C VAL A 107 -6.37 3.67 7.92
N LEU A 108 -5.93 3.35 6.71
CA LEU A 108 -4.84 4.04 6.03
C LEU A 108 -5.30 4.33 4.61
N SER A 109 -5.06 5.54 4.13
CA SER A 109 -5.43 5.96 2.76
C SER A 109 -4.21 6.21 1.91
N ALA A 110 -3.27 7.00 2.41
CA ALA A 110 -2.12 7.48 1.65
C ALA A 110 -0.92 6.52 1.67
N TYR A 111 -0.69 5.81 2.79
CA TYR A 111 0.46 4.93 2.95
C TYR A 111 0.12 3.45 2.86
N ARG A 112 -0.84 3.03 2.01
CA ARG A 112 -1.17 1.61 1.80
C ARG A 112 -0.45 1.01 0.59
N PRO A 113 0.81 0.54 0.71
CA PRO A 113 1.37 -0.34 -0.30
C PRO A 113 0.73 -1.71 -0.11
N ASN A 114 -0.27 -2.03 -0.94
CA ASN A 114 -0.87 -3.37 -0.99
C ASN A 114 0.07 -4.41 -1.64
N PHE A 115 1.32 -4.02 -1.91
CA PHE A 115 2.29 -4.78 -2.66
C PHE A 115 3.73 -4.46 -2.24
N THR A 116 4.64 -5.36 -2.59
CA THR A 116 6.08 -5.24 -2.35
C THR A 116 6.82 -5.40 -3.68
N VAL A 117 7.60 -4.38 -4.03
CA VAL A 117 8.45 -4.28 -5.21
C VAL A 117 9.81 -4.88 -4.90
N MET A 118 10.24 -5.79 -5.75
CA MET A 118 11.34 -6.72 -5.48
C MET A 118 12.27 -6.82 -6.66
N THR A 119 13.56 -6.94 -6.35
CA THR A 119 14.58 -7.50 -7.22
C THR A 119 14.27 -8.97 -7.55
N ALA A 120 14.95 -9.51 -8.56
CA ALA A 120 14.83 -10.94 -8.90
C ALA A 120 15.22 -11.86 -7.72
N GLN A 121 16.23 -11.48 -6.95
CA GLN A 121 16.71 -12.26 -5.80
C GLN A 121 15.70 -12.26 -4.64
N GLU A 122 15.14 -11.09 -4.31
CA GLU A 122 14.08 -10.97 -3.30
C GLU A 122 12.84 -11.76 -3.71
N ALA A 123 12.47 -11.71 -5.00
CA ALA A 123 11.34 -12.48 -5.53
C ALA A 123 11.59 -14.00 -5.43
N ALA A 124 12.80 -14.49 -5.69
CA ALA A 124 13.15 -15.89 -5.50
C ALA A 124 13.03 -16.31 -4.03
N GLY A 125 13.51 -15.47 -3.10
CA GLY A 125 13.32 -15.67 -1.66
C GLY A 125 11.85 -15.71 -1.26
N TRP A 126 11.04 -14.80 -1.79
CA TRP A 126 9.60 -14.74 -1.55
C TRP A 126 8.86 -15.99 -2.03
N VAL A 127 9.22 -16.50 -3.21
CA VAL A 127 8.69 -17.74 -3.79
C VAL A 127 9.06 -18.94 -2.93
N ARG A 128 10.34 -19.06 -2.53
CA ARG A 128 10.80 -20.14 -1.64
C ARG A 128 10.04 -20.16 -0.32
N ALA A 129 9.90 -19.01 0.33
CA ALA A 129 9.18 -18.90 1.61
C ALA A 129 7.69 -19.31 1.51
N ARG A 130 7.12 -19.27 0.30
CA ARG A 130 5.71 -19.61 0.02
C ARG A 130 5.54 -20.91 -0.75
N THR A 131 6.61 -21.65 -0.96
CA THR A 131 6.60 -22.97 -1.58
C THR A 131 6.86 -23.99 -0.48
N GLY A 132 5.90 -24.87 -0.23
CA GLY A 132 6.05 -25.92 0.77
C GLY A 132 7.09 -26.96 0.35
N PRO A 133 7.55 -27.81 1.29
CA PRO A 133 8.57 -28.84 1.03
C PRO A 133 8.16 -29.89 -0.02
N ARG A 134 6.86 -29.97 -0.37
CA ARG A 134 6.31 -30.86 -1.41
C ARG A 134 6.00 -30.13 -2.72
N GLY A 135 6.50 -28.90 -2.91
CA GLY A 135 6.26 -28.10 -4.13
C GLY A 135 4.89 -27.41 -4.19
N GLY A 136 4.05 -27.51 -3.15
CA GLY A 136 2.78 -26.80 -3.09
C GLY A 136 2.99 -25.29 -2.90
N THR A 137 2.58 -24.49 -3.88
CA THR A 137 2.66 -23.03 -3.80
C THR A 137 1.48 -22.46 -3.00
N ARG A 138 1.76 -21.57 -2.05
CA ARG A 138 0.76 -20.78 -1.32
C ARG A 138 0.47 -19.43 -1.98
N PHE A 139 0.86 -19.31 -3.25
CA PHE A 139 0.72 -18.10 -4.03
C PHE A 139 0.32 -18.41 -5.47
N ARG A 140 -0.18 -17.40 -6.17
CA ARG A 140 -0.59 -17.48 -7.56
C ARG A 140 0.31 -16.58 -8.41
N LEU A 141 0.61 -17.00 -9.63
CA LEU A 141 1.17 -16.09 -10.62
C LEU A 141 0.02 -15.30 -11.24
N CYS A 142 0.23 -14.00 -11.47
CA CYS A 142 -0.75 -13.19 -12.17
C CYS A 142 -0.98 -13.75 -13.57
N LYS A 143 -2.24 -13.94 -13.94
CA LYS A 143 -2.60 -14.47 -15.26
C LYS A 143 -2.41 -13.45 -16.39
N VAL A 144 -2.41 -12.15 -16.06
CA VAL A 144 -2.28 -11.05 -17.02
C VAL A 144 -0.83 -10.94 -17.49
N CYS A 145 0.12 -10.75 -16.56
CA CYS A 145 1.53 -10.63 -16.91
C CYS A 145 2.28 -11.96 -16.95
N SER A 146 1.68 -13.05 -16.45
CA SER A 146 2.25 -14.41 -16.40
C SER A 146 3.75 -14.40 -16.07
N PRO A 147 4.14 -13.87 -14.90
CA PRO A 147 5.54 -13.67 -14.56
C PRO A 147 6.27 -15.00 -14.63
N GLY A 148 7.36 -15.06 -15.41
CA GLY A 148 8.31 -16.14 -15.31
C GLY A 148 8.77 -16.25 -13.85
N LEU A 149 8.91 -17.49 -13.35
CA LEU A 149 9.48 -17.69 -12.03
C LEU A 149 10.90 -17.09 -12.03
N PRO A 150 11.25 -16.26 -11.03
CA PRO A 150 12.61 -15.76 -10.91
C PRO A 150 13.53 -16.97 -10.84
N ALA A 151 14.50 -17.05 -11.77
CA ALA A 151 15.50 -18.10 -11.72
C ALA A 151 16.16 -18.04 -10.35
N GLU A 152 16.23 -19.19 -9.66
CA GLU A 152 17.16 -19.30 -8.55
C GLU A 152 18.52 -19.02 -9.15
N GLY A 153 19.15 -17.91 -8.74
CA GLY A 153 20.44 -17.51 -9.28
C GLY A 153 21.37 -18.72 -9.32
N ALA A 154 21.93 -18.96 -10.50
CA ALA A 154 23.01 -19.91 -10.70
C ALA A 154 24.23 -19.53 -9.85
#